data_AF-A0A356FV27-F1
#
_entry.id   AF-A0A356FV27-F1
#
_cell.length_a   1.000
_cell.length_b   1.000
_cell.length_c   1.000
_cell.angle_alpha   90.00
_cell.angle_beta   90.00
_cell.angle_gamma   90.00
#
_symmetry.space_group_name_H-M   'P 1'
#
loop_
_entity.id
_entity.type
_entity.pdbx_description
1 polymer ?
#
loop_
_entity_poly.entity_id
_entity_poly.type
_entity_poly.pdbx_seq_one_letter_code
_entity_poly.pdbx_strand_id
1 'polypeptide(L)'
;MTVSSQTNKVIYIGNGVATEFAIPFSFLEREHIKVRQKKNDIQTERTDWTVKGGNLVFADAPESGAEIAIVREVPLTQETDYRDNEILHAETLERSFDKLTMQVQQLAEKSARAVTVDIFDDTAADSLIPSIRKAVSDCRTAAETSTVQAANAKTQAGIADEKAREAAEAKAAVLNAIGVNGLYVTTHVSGNCWYREWFSDAQKTQRVWLEQGGLSDFYTVTALTNQHYNINLLRPFSNTDYHVQLTVKNTIWCVPTWHKSSTVSTLVAEVRNYDNSKASFYFDWYACGC
;
A
#
# COMPACT_ATOMS: atom_id res chain seq x y z
N MET A 1 -37.59 18.33 -46.23
CA MET A 1 -36.87 19.55 -45.77
C MET A 1 -35.44 19.11 -45.51
N THR A 2 -34.49 19.48 -46.36
CA THR A 2 -33.15 18.90 -46.31
C THR A 2 -32.42 19.15 -44.97
N VAL A 3 -31.87 18.10 -44.38
CA VAL A 3 -31.02 18.18 -43.18
C VAL A 3 -29.60 18.62 -43.55
N SER A 4 -29.34 19.94 -43.51
CA SER A 4 -28.03 20.53 -43.85
C SER A 4 -27.13 20.83 -42.64
N SER A 5 -27.70 20.89 -41.44
CA SER A 5 -26.96 21.15 -40.19
C SER A 5 -26.51 19.84 -39.55
N GLN A 6 -25.31 19.86 -38.94
CA GLN A 6 -24.80 18.76 -38.10
C GLN A 6 -25.32 18.83 -36.66
N THR A 7 -25.91 19.96 -36.26
CA THR A 7 -26.43 20.15 -34.92
C THR A 7 -27.69 19.31 -34.71
N ASN A 8 -27.70 18.50 -33.65
CA ASN A 8 -28.86 17.69 -33.23
C ASN A 8 -29.19 17.85 -31.73
N LYS A 9 -28.44 18.71 -31.03
CA LYS A 9 -28.57 19.00 -29.61
C LYS A 9 -28.16 20.44 -29.32
N VAL A 10 -28.82 21.05 -28.34
CA VAL A 10 -28.42 22.33 -27.72
C VAL A 10 -28.60 22.24 -26.22
N ILE A 11 -27.75 22.93 -25.45
CA ILE A 11 -27.85 23.02 -23.99
C ILE A 11 -28.01 24.50 -23.63
N TYR A 12 -29.04 24.80 -22.85
CA TYR A 12 -29.30 26.12 -22.27
C TYR A 12 -29.15 26.08 -20.76
N ILE A 13 -28.94 27.24 -20.14
CA ILE A 13 -28.96 27.40 -18.68
C ILE A 13 -30.21 28.21 -18.33
N GLY A 14 -31.06 27.64 -17.48
CA GLY A 14 -32.25 28.32 -16.96
C GLY A 14 -31.87 29.51 -16.08
N ASN A 15 -32.65 30.59 -16.20
CA ASN A 15 -32.53 31.78 -15.34
C ASN A 15 -33.73 31.93 -14.38
N GLY A 16 -34.63 30.95 -14.33
CA GLY A 16 -35.85 31.00 -13.52
C GLY A 16 -36.98 31.86 -14.07
N VAL A 17 -36.83 32.48 -15.25
CA VAL A 17 -37.80 33.43 -15.82
C VAL A 17 -38.16 33.12 -17.28
N ALA A 18 -37.17 32.82 -18.11
CA ALA A 18 -37.38 32.55 -19.53
C ALA A 18 -38.08 31.20 -19.74
N THR A 19 -39.14 31.20 -20.54
CA THR A 19 -39.92 30.00 -20.88
C THR A 19 -39.72 29.56 -22.33
N GLU A 20 -39.17 30.43 -23.18
CA GLU A 20 -38.99 30.18 -24.62
C GLU A 20 -37.51 29.98 -24.97
N PHE A 21 -37.22 28.89 -25.68
CA PHE A 21 -35.87 28.46 -26.06
C PHE A 21 -35.84 28.07 -27.53
N ALA A 22 -34.85 28.56 -28.28
CA ALA A 22 -34.73 28.26 -29.70
C ALA A 22 -34.30 26.81 -29.94
N ILE A 23 -34.83 26.17 -30.98
CA ILE A 23 -34.39 24.85 -31.45
C ILE A 23 -33.53 25.07 -32.71
N PRO A 24 -32.19 25.00 -32.63
CA PRO A 24 -31.30 25.37 -33.74
C PRO A 24 -31.15 24.26 -34.79
N PHE A 25 -32.06 23.29 -34.82
CA PHE A 25 -31.99 22.13 -35.71
C PHE A 25 -33.37 21.68 -36.16
N SER A 26 -33.45 21.12 -37.37
CA SER A 26 -34.70 20.59 -37.93
C SER A 26 -35.13 19.30 -37.25
N PHE A 27 -36.43 19.08 -37.14
CA PHE A 27 -37.04 17.83 -36.65
C PHE A 27 -38.27 17.49 -37.50
N LEU A 28 -38.56 16.21 -37.66
CA LEU A 28 -39.69 15.74 -38.50
C LEU A 28 -41.03 15.80 -37.77
N GLU A 29 -41.04 15.47 -36.49
CA GLU A 29 -42.23 15.39 -35.63
C GLU A 29 -41.88 15.93 -34.26
N ARG A 30 -42.86 16.49 -33.55
CA ARG A 30 -42.66 17.05 -32.20
C ARG A 30 -42.15 15.99 -31.23
N GLU A 31 -42.61 14.76 -31.38
CA GLU A 31 -42.28 13.59 -30.56
C GLU A 31 -40.79 13.20 -30.68
N HIS A 32 -40.11 13.64 -31.74
CA HIS A 32 -38.67 13.45 -31.90
C HIS A 32 -37.85 14.44 -31.07
N ILE A 33 -38.47 15.42 -30.41
CA ILE A 33 -37.77 16.31 -29.48
C ILE A 33 -37.83 15.71 -28.08
N LYS A 34 -36.66 15.57 -27.48
CA LYS A 34 -36.50 15.16 -26.08
C LYS A 34 -35.84 16.27 -25.30
N VAL A 35 -36.41 16.57 -24.13
CA VAL A 35 -35.92 17.62 -23.24
C VAL A 35 -35.51 16.98 -21.93
N ARG A 36 -34.26 17.16 -21.55
CA ARG A 36 -33.70 16.66 -20.30
C ARG A 36 -33.18 17.83 -19.48
N GLN A 37 -33.45 17.81 -18.19
CA GLN A 37 -32.95 18.80 -17.24
C GLN A 37 -31.92 18.15 -16.32
N LYS A 38 -30.84 18.89 -16.01
CA LYS A 38 -29.87 18.52 -15.00
C LYS A 38 -29.70 19.64 -13.97
N LYS A 39 -29.80 19.32 -12.68
CA LYS A 39 -29.48 20.23 -11.57
C LYS A 39 -28.93 19.45 -10.38
N ASN A 40 -27.83 19.92 -9.79
CA ASN A 40 -27.16 19.26 -8.65
C ASN A 40 -26.90 17.76 -8.91
N ASP A 41 -26.45 17.44 -10.13
CA ASP A 41 -26.22 16.07 -10.62
C ASP A 41 -27.45 15.15 -10.70
N ILE A 42 -28.65 15.67 -10.46
CA ILE A 42 -29.91 14.96 -10.69
C ILE A 42 -30.38 15.27 -12.11
N GLN A 43 -30.60 14.22 -12.91
CA GLN A 43 -31.11 14.31 -14.27
C GLN A 43 -32.56 13.83 -14.34
N THR A 44 -33.43 14.60 -14.98
CA THR A 44 -34.85 14.27 -15.20
C THR A 44 -35.26 14.55 -16.65
N GLU A 45 -36.30 13.86 -17.13
CA GLU A 45 -36.96 14.21 -18.40
C GLU A 45 -38.05 15.26 -18.12
N ARG A 46 -38.12 16.30 -18.94
CA ARG A 46 -39.17 17.32 -18.90
C ARG A 46 -40.20 16.99 -19.99
N THR A 47 -41.47 17.06 -19.64
CA THR A 47 -42.61 16.80 -20.55
C THR A 47 -43.57 17.98 -20.65
N ASP A 48 -43.36 19.01 -19.82
CA ASP A 48 -44.13 20.23 -19.67
C ASP A 48 -43.69 21.31 -20.67
N TRP A 49 -43.62 20.95 -21.94
CA TRP A 49 -43.24 21.84 -23.01
C TRP A 49 -44.09 21.62 -24.26
N THR A 50 -44.14 22.64 -25.10
CA THR A 50 -44.75 22.61 -26.43
C THR A 50 -43.83 23.28 -27.43
N VAL A 51 -44.12 23.13 -28.73
CA VAL A 51 -43.38 23.82 -29.78
C VAL A 51 -44.28 24.86 -30.42
N LYS A 52 -43.86 26.12 -30.39
CA LYS A 52 -44.56 27.26 -31.01
C LYS A 52 -43.57 28.05 -31.85
N GLY A 53 -43.90 28.27 -33.13
CA GLY A 53 -43.04 29.06 -34.04
C GLY A 53 -41.63 28.50 -34.23
N GLY A 54 -41.42 27.20 -34.02
CA GLY A 54 -40.09 26.56 -34.07
C GLY A 54 -39.30 26.63 -32.75
N ASN A 55 -39.82 27.30 -31.73
CA ASN A 55 -39.20 27.38 -30.41
C ASN A 55 -39.86 26.41 -29.42
N LEU A 56 -39.06 25.92 -28.48
CA LEU A 56 -39.52 25.16 -27.34
C LEU A 56 -40.06 26.13 -26.27
N VAL A 57 -41.30 25.93 -25.85
CA VAL A 57 -41.96 26.77 -24.84
C VAL A 57 -42.35 25.90 -23.65
N PHE A 58 -41.75 26.14 -22.49
CA PHE A 58 -42.10 25.48 -21.23
C PHE A 58 -43.38 26.06 -20.62
N ALA A 59 -44.12 25.21 -19.91
CA ALA A 59 -45.23 25.65 -19.06
C ALA A 59 -44.69 26.42 -17.84
N ASP A 60 -43.69 25.83 -17.17
CA ASP A 60 -43.00 26.45 -16.04
C ASP A 60 -41.54 26.73 -16.40
N ALA A 61 -41.07 27.95 -16.15
CA ALA A 61 -39.71 28.36 -16.46
C ALA A 61 -38.69 27.41 -15.80
N PRO A 62 -37.67 26.92 -16.54
CA PRO A 62 -36.57 26.18 -15.93
C PRO A 62 -35.92 26.98 -14.80
N GLU A 63 -35.74 26.32 -13.66
CA GLU A 63 -35.18 26.94 -12.46
C GLU A 63 -33.79 27.54 -12.75
N SER A 64 -33.44 28.61 -12.02
CA SER A 64 -32.13 29.25 -12.19
C SER A 64 -30.98 28.25 -11.93
N GLY A 65 -30.04 28.22 -12.87
CA GLY A 65 -28.88 27.33 -12.85
C GLY A 65 -29.14 25.89 -13.30
N ALA A 66 -30.37 25.54 -13.71
CA ALA A 66 -30.65 24.23 -14.29
C ALA A 66 -30.15 24.16 -15.75
N GLU A 67 -29.42 23.10 -16.09
CA GLU A 67 -29.02 22.83 -17.48
C GLU A 67 -30.16 22.14 -18.22
N ILE A 68 -30.52 22.65 -19.39
CA ILE A 68 -31.63 22.16 -20.22
C ILE A 68 -31.07 21.69 -21.56
N ALA A 69 -30.99 20.37 -21.72
CA ALA A 69 -30.58 19.73 -22.96
C ALA A 69 -31.81 19.45 -23.82
N ILE A 70 -31.89 20.11 -24.98
CA ILE A 70 -32.87 19.83 -26.02
C ILE A 70 -32.16 19.02 -27.10
N VAL A 71 -32.64 17.81 -27.35
CA VAL A 71 -32.01 16.86 -28.29
C VAL A 71 -33.05 16.26 -29.23
N ARG A 72 -32.63 16.00 -30.46
CA ARG A 72 -33.40 15.24 -31.43
C ARG A 72 -33.16 13.75 -31.23
N GLU A 73 -34.21 13.00 -30.95
CA GLU A 73 -34.21 11.55 -30.81
C GLU A 73 -35.27 10.92 -31.74
N VAL A 74 -34.81 10.42 -32.90
CA VAL A 74 -35.67 9.82 -33.94
C VAL A 74 -35.72 8.29 -33.77
N PRO A 75 -36.88 7.64 -33.92
CA PRO A 75 -36.98 6.19 -33.93
C PRO A 75 -36.09 5.56 -35.00
N LEU A 76 -35.36 4.49 -34.65
CA LEU A 76 -34.50 3.72 -35.55
C LEU A 76 -35.32 2.72 -36.39
N THR A 77 -36.32 3.23 -37.10
CA THR A 77 -37.25 2.44 -37.93
C THR A 77 -37.41 3.05 -39.31
N GLN A 78 -37.62 2.20 -40.31
CA GLN A 78 -38.09 2.60 -41.64
C GLN A 78 -39.60 2.36 -41.70
N GLU A 79 -40.37 3.43 -41.91
CA GLU A 79 -41.84 3.37 -41.95
C GLU A 79 -42.39 3.32 -43.39
N THR A 80 -41.61 3.79 -44.35
CA THR A 80 -42.00 3.81 -45.77
C THR A 80 -41.62 2.49 -46.44
N ASP A 81 -42.64 1.82 -46.96
CA ASP A 81 -42.53 0.62 -47.79
C ASP A 81 -42.72 1.01 -49.26
N TYR A 82 -41.68 0.86 -50.08
CA TYR A 82 -41.74 1.16 -51.52
C TYR A 82 -42.10 -0.09 -52.30
N ARG A 83 -43.12 -0.01 -53.14
CA ARG A 83 -43.58 -1.13 -53.97
C ARG A 83 -43.03 -1.05 -55.38
N ASP A 84 -42.79 -2.21 -55.98
CA ASP A 84 -42.38 -2.30 -57.38
C ASP A 84 -43.43 -1.70 -58.30
N ASN A 85 -42.97 -0.91 -59.28
CA ASN A 85 -43.77 -0.20 -60.28
C ASN A 85 -44.69 0.90 -59.73
N GLU A 86 -44.49 1.36 -58.49
CA GLU A 86 -45.17 2.53 -57.95
C GLU A 86 -44.44 3.83 -58.34
N ILE A 87 -45.18 4.94 -58.43
CA ILE A 87 -44.59 6.26 -58.65
C ILE A 87 -43.92 6.71 -57.34
N LEU A 88 -42.61 6.94 -57.39
CA LEU A 88 -41.85 7.44 -56.25
C LEU A 88 -42.11 8.94 -56.06
N HIS A 89 -42.95 9.27 -55.08
CA HIS A 89 -43.18 10.67 -54.69
C HIS A 89 -41.92 11.27 -54.06
N ALA A 90 -41.41 12.34 -54.66
CA ALA A 90 -40.18 13.00 -54.21
C ALA A 90 -40.21 13.41 -52.73
N GLU A 91 -41.35 13.91 -52.23
CA GLU A 91 -41.49 14.30 -50.82
C GLU A 91 -41.35 13.10 -49.85
N THR A 92 -41.91 11.95 -50.22
CA THR A 92 -41.78 10.71 -49.43
C THR A 92 -40.33 10.22 -49.41
N LEU A 93 -39.65 10.33 -50.55
CA LEU A 93 -38.24 9.97 -50.69
C LEU A 93 -37.35 10.89 -49.84
N GLU A 94 -37.52 12.20 -49.97
CA GLU A 94 -36.80 13.20 -49.18
C GLU A 94 -37.02 13.01 -47.69
N ARG A 95 -38.27 12.82 -47.24
CA ARG A 95 -38.57 12.57 -45.81
C ARG A 95 -37.88 11.31 -45.30
N SER A 96 -37.78 10.26 -46.12
CA SER A 96 -37.08 9.02 -45.77
C SER A 96 -35.56 9.25 -45.64
N PHE A 97 -34.95 9.97 -46.57
CA PHE A 97 -33.52 10.32 -46.52
C PHE A 97 -33.17 11.29 -45.40
N ASP A 98 -34.03 12.27 -45.14
CA ASP A 98 -33.91 13.17 -43.99
C ASP A 98 -33.95 12.36 -42.68
N LYS A 99 -34.90 11.42 -42.52
CA LYS A 99 -34.99 10.56 -41.33
C LYS A 99 -33.71 9.75 -41.12
N LEU A 100 -33.20 9.09 -42.16
CA LEU A 100 -31.93 8.34 -42.11
C LEU A 100 -30.75 9.24 -41.73
N THR A 101 -30.65 10.43 -42.34
CA THR A 101 -29.61 11.41 -42.02
C THR A 101 -29.67 11.82 -40.54
N MET A 102 -30.87 12.07 -40.02
CA MET A 102 -31.08 12.39 -38.60
C MET A 102 -30.67 11.22 -37.67
N GLN A 103 -30.98 9.98 -38.04
CA GLN A 103 -30.57 8.78 -37.28
C GLN A 103 -29.04 8.64 -37.26
N VAL A 104 -28.36 8.85 -38.38
CA VAL A 104 -26.88 8.81 -38.46
C VAL A 104 -26.26 9.91 -37.59
N GLN A 105 -26.77 11.15 -37.66
CA GLN A 105 -26.29 12.24 -36.79
C GLN A 105 -26.50 11.93 -35.30
N GLN A 106 -27.63 11.31 -34.94
CA GLN A 106 -27.90 10.85 -33.58
C GLN A 106 -26.92 9.77 -33.12
N LEU A 107 -26.62 8.78 -33.98
CA LEU A 107 -25.66 7.72 -33.65
C LEU A 107 -24.24 8.28 -33.52
N ALA A 108 -23.84 9.22 -34.38
CA ALA A 108 -22.56 9.92 -34.27
C ALA A 108 -22.44 10.67 -32.94
N GLU A 109 -23.49 11.39 -32.51
CA GLU A 109 -23.52 12.05 -31.20
C GLU A 109 -23.41 11.05 -30.05
N LYS A 110 -24.17 9.96 -30.08
CA LYS A 110 -24.13 8.92 -29.04
C LYS A 110 -22.74 8.26 -28.96
N SER A 111 -22.10 8.01 -30.11
CA SER A 111 -20.75 7.44 -30.21
C SER A 111 -19.67 8.40 -29.69
N ALA A 112 -19.76 9.70 -30.01
CA ALA A 112 -18.78 10.70 -29.59
C ALA A 112 -18.66 10.89 -28.07
N ARG A 113 -19.64 10.43 -27.30
CA ARG A 113 -19.66 10.46 -25.82
C ARG A 113 -19.76 9.06 -25.20
N ALA A 114 -19.50 8.03 -25.98
CA ALA A 114 -19.26 6.67 -25.48
C ALA A 114 -17.79 6.54 -25.05
N VAL A 115 -17.51 5.54 -24.22
CA VAL A 115 -16.12 5.10 -23.97
C VAL A 115 -15.72 4.21 -25.15
N THR A 116 -14.67 4.59 -25.87
CA THR A 116 -14.15 3.84 -27.03
C THR A 116 -12.74 3.33 -26.74
N VAL A 117 -12.39 2.21 -27.37
CA VAL A 117 -11.01 1.72 -27.44
C VAL A 117 -10.29 2.36 -28.62
N ASP A 118 -8.95 2.36 -28.57
CA ASP A 118 -8.14 2.78 -29.71
C ASP A 118 -8.33 1.82 -30.90
N ILE A 119 -8.09 2.32 -32.11
CA ILE A 119 -8.28 1.54 -33.34
C ILE A 119 -7.30 0.35 -33.47
N PHE A 120 -6.14 0.42 -32.81
CA PHE A 120 -5.14 -0.65 -32.78
C PHE A 120 -5.19 -1.48 -31.49
N ASP A 121 -6.13 -1.21 -30.60
CA ASP A 121 -6.29 -1.92 -29.34
C ASP A 121 -7.34 -3.03 -29.49
N ASP A 122 -6.93 -4.28 -29.24
CA ASP A 122 -7.81 -5.45 -29.29
C ASP A 122 -8.69 -5.61 -28.03
N THR A 123 -8.67 -4.64 -27.12
CA THR A 123 -9.49 -4.66 -25.91
C THR A 123 -10.97 -4.67 -26.26
N ALA A 124 -11.70 -5.66 -25.74
CA ALA A 124 -13.15 -5.72 -25.89
C ALA A 124 -13.81 -4.58 -25.08
N ALA A 125 -14.57 -3.71 -25.75
CA ALA A 125 -15.16 -2.52 -25.13
C ALA A 125 -16.11 -2.83 -23.96
N ASP A 126 -16.72 -4.02 -23.95
CA ASP A 126 -17.58 -4.52 -22.86
C ASP A 126 -16.79 -4.79 -21.57
N SER A 127 -15.49 -5.08 -21.67
CA SER A 127 -14.60 -5.31 -20.53
C SER A 127 -14.15 -4.03 -19.82
N LEU A 128 -14.29 -2.86 -20.45
CA LEU A 128 -13.82 -1.58 -19.92
C LEU A 128 -14.57 -1.12 -18.67
N ILE A 129 -15.90 -1.25 -18.65
CA ILE A 129 -16.68 -0.83 -17.48
C ILE A 129 -16.33 -1.69 -16.24
N PRO A 130 -16.27 -3.03 -16.34
CA PRO A 130 -15.74 -3.87 -15.26
C PRO A 130 -14.32 -3.50 -14.82
N SER A 131 -13.40 -3.26 -15.76
CA SER A 131 -12.01 -2.94 -15.44
C SER A 131 -11.88 -1.60 -14.72
N ILE A 132 -12.63 -0.57 -15.14
CA ILE A 132 -12.69 0.73 -14.47
C ILE A 132 -13.23 0.58 -13.04
N ARG A 133 -14.33 -0.17 -12.85
CA ARG A 133 -14.89 -0.42 -11.51
C ARG A 133 -13.89 -1.14 -10.60
N LYS A 134 -13.16 -2.12 -11.15
CA LYS A 134 -12.11 -2.83 -10.44
C LYS A 134 -10.98 -1.88 -10.05
N ALA A 135 -10.48 -1.07 -10.98
CA ALA A 135 -9.42 -0.10 -10.71
C ALA A 135 -9.81 0.89 -9.59
N VAL A 136 -11.06 1.37 -9.58
CA VAL A 136 -11.57 2.23 -8.49
C VAL A 136 -11.59 1.48 -7.15
N SER A 137 -12.03 0.23 -7.13
CA SER A 137 -12.01 -0.61 -5.92
C SER A 137 -10.60 -0.87 -5.40
N ASP A 138 -9.67 -1.19 -6.30
CA ASP A 138 -8.26 -1.45 -5.96
C ASP A 138 -7.61 -0.17 -5.41
N CYS A 139 -7.89 0.99 -6.00
CA CYS A 139 -7.41 2.28 -5.51
C CYS A 139 -7.93 2.59 -4.09
N ARG A 140 -9.22 2.34 -3.82
CA ARG A 140 -9.78 2.51 -2.46
C ARG A 140 -9.08 1.62 -1.45
N THR A 141 -8.89 0.35 -1.81
CA THR A 141 -8.21 -0.64 -0.95
C THR A 141 -6.76 -0.24 -0.66
N ALA A 142 -6.04 0.26 -1.68
CA ALA A 142 -4.68 0.76 -1.53
C ALA A 142 -4.62 1.98 -0.58
N ALA A 143 -5.57 2.90 -0.68
CA ALA A 143 -5.64 4.07 0.21
C ALA A 143 -5.93 3.70 1.67
N GLU A 144 -6.87 2.78 1.90
CA GLU A 144 -7.16 2.23 3.24
C GLU A 144 -5.93 1.52 3.82
N THR A 145 -5.27 0.69 3.02
CA THR A 145 -4.04 -0.02 3.43
C THR A 145 -2.95 0.97 3.82
N SER A 146 -2.72 2.02 3.01
CA SER A 146 -1.73 3.06 3.30
C SER A 146 -2.01 3.77 4.63
N THR A 147 -3.29 4.08 4.90
CA THR A 147 -3.72 4.71 6.16
C THR A 147 -3.40 3.82 7.37
N VAL A 148 -3.70 2.52 7.27
CA VAL A 148 -3.41 1.55 8.34
C VAL A 148 -1.91 1.40 8.56
N GLN A 149 -1.12 1.30 7.49
CA GLN A 149 0.35 1.19 7.62
C GLN A 149 0.96 2.44 8.26
N ALA A 150 0.47 3.63 7.92
CA ALA A 150 0.90 4.87 8.56
C ALA A 150 0.57 4.90 10.07
N ALA A 151 -0.62 4.44 10.46
CA ALA A 151 -1.01 4.34 11.87
C ALA A 151 -0.13 3.33 12.63
N ASN A 152 0.15 2.17 12.05
CA ASN A 152 1.03 1.16 12.63
C ASN A 152 2.46 1.68 12.81
N ALA A 153 3.00 2.37 11.80
CA ALA A 153 4.32 2.98 11.87
C ALA A 153 4.41 4.01 13.02
N LYS A 154 3.36 4.83 13.19
CA LYS A 154 3.29 5.80 14.30
C LYS A 154 3.27 5.11 15.67
N THR A 155 2.48 4.05 15.82
CA THR A 155 2.44 3.26 17.07
C THR A 155 3.80 2.64 17.37
N GLN A 156 4.46 2.07 16.36
CA GLN A 156 5.78 1.46 16.55
C GLN A 156 6.85 2.48 16.91
N ALA A 157 6.80 3.69 16.34
CA ALA A 157 7.66 4.79 16.73
C ALA A 157 7.46 5.17 18.21
N GLY A 158 6.21 5.29 18.67
CA GLY A 158 5.92 5.58 20.07
C GLY A 158 6.40 4.49 21.05
N ILE A 159 6.30 3.21 20.66
CA ILE A 159 6.85 2.10 21.45
C ILE A 159 8.37 2.19 21.53
N ALA A 160 9.04 2.53 20.42
CA ALA A 160 10.50 2.67 20.39
C ALA A 160 10.98 3.83 21.28
N ASP A 161 10.28 4.98 21.24
CA ASP A 161 10.57 6.14 22.09
C ASP A 161 10.43 5.79 23.58
N GLU A 162 9.35 5.09 23.96
CA GLU A 162 9.14 4.67 25.34
C GLU A 162 10.21 3.68 25.81
N LYS A 163 10.59 2.71 24.97
CA LYS A 163 11.67 1.77 25.28
C LYS A 163 13.02 2.46 25.44
N ALA A 164 13.29 3.48 24.62
CA ALA A 164 14.51 4.29 24.75
C ALA A 164 14.53 5.07 26.08
N ARG A 165 13.38 5.62 26.49
CA ARG A 165 13.23 6.33 27.77
C ARG A 165 13.43 5.40 28.96
N GLU A 166 12.78 4.24 28.98
CA GLU A 166 12.96 3.21 30.01
C GLU A 166 14.44 2.81 30.17
N ALA A 167 15.15 2.60 29.05
CA ALA A 167 16.57 2.24 29.08
C ALA A 167 17.46 3.38 29.63
N ALA A 168 17.15 4.64 29.28
CA ALA A 168 17.87 5.80 29.80
C ALA A 168 17.66 5.99 31.31
N GLU A 169 16.42 5.82 31.79
CA GLU A 169 16.08 5.88 33.22
C GLU A 169 16.78 4.75 34.00
N ALA A 170 16.77 3.52 33.48
CA ALA A 170 17.47 2.38 34.09
C ALA A 170 18.99 2.63 34.18
N LYS A 171 19.61 3.14 33.12
CA LYS A 171 21.03 3.51 33.13
C LYS A 171 21.34 4.59 34.17
N ALA A 172 20.51 5.63 34.24
CA ALA A 172 20.68 6.71 35.21
C ALA A 172 20.56 6.21 36.66
N ALA A 173 19.62 5.30 36.93
CA ALA A 173 19.45 4.68 38.24
C ALA A 173 20.71 3.90 38.68
N VAL A 174 21.29 3.09 37.77
CA VAL A 174 22.53 2.35 38.04
C VAL A 174 23.70 3.30 38.31
N LEU A 175 23.87 4.34 37.49
CA LEU A 175 24.95 5.32 37.68
C LEU A 175 24.83 6.06 39.03
N ASN A 176 23.63 6.46 39.41
CA ASN A 176 23.38 7.12 40.70
C ASN A 176 23.71 6.18 41.87
N ALA A 177 23.32 4.90 41.80
CA ALA A 177 23.62 3.93 42.85
C ALA A 177 25.15 3.75 43.04
N ILE A 178 25.90 3.69 41.94
CA ILE A 178 27.37 3.61 41.97
C ILE A 178 28.00 4.89 42.53
N GLY A 179 27.50 6.06 42.12
CA GLY A 179 28.04 7.36 42.55
C GLY A 179 27.90 7.61 44.07
N VAL A 180 26.85 7.07 44.69
CA VAL A 180 26.60 7.23 46.14
C VAL A 180 27.38 6.22 46.97
N ASN A 181 27.45 4.96 46.54
CA ASN A 181 27.95 3.87 47.39
C ASN A 181 29.31 3.29 46.99
N GLY A 182 29.86 3.68 45.84
CA GLY A 182 31.01 3.00 45.22
C GLY A 182 30.65 1.62 44.67
N LEU A 183 31.65 0.87 44.19
CA LEU A 183 31.50 -0.52 43.73
C LEU A 183 32.01 -1.50 44.79
N TYR A 184 31.19 -2.48 45.15
CA TYR A 184 31.56 -3.54 46.09
C TYR A 184 32.00 -4.77 45.32
N VAL A 185 33.22 -5.24 45.56
CA VAL A 185 33.88 -6.27 44.76
C VAL A 185 34.14 -7.52 45.58
N THR A 186 33.82 -8.69 45.01
CA THR A 186 34.19 -9.99 45.60
C THR A 186 34.86 -10.84 44.54
N THR A 187 36.08 -11.34 44.81
CA THR A 187 36.80 -12.26 43.91
C THR A 187 36.75 -13.66 44.47
N HIS A 188 36.39 -14.63 43.63
CA HIS A 188 36.33 -16.05 43.97
C HIS A 188 37.23 -16.83 43.01
N VAL A 189 37.94 -17.82 43.52
CA VAL A 189 38.85 -18.68 42.76
C VAL A 189 38.45 -20.14 43.01
N SER A 190 38.34 -20.93 41.95
CA SER A 190 38.05 -22.36 41.99
C SER A 190 38.93 -23.08 40.97
N GLY A 191 39.95 -23.79 41.47
CA GLY A 191 40.96 -24.41 40.61
C GLY A 191 41.68 -23.37 39.74
N ASN A 192 41.68 -23.59 38.43
CA ASN A 192 42.31 -22.68 37.45
C ASN A 192 41.37 -21.58 36.92
N CYS A 193 40.17 -21.45 37.50
CA CYS A 193 39.17 -20.47 37.09
C CYS A 193 38.86 -19.51 38.24
N TRP A 194 38.38 -18.33 37.89
CA TRP A 194 38.02 -17.27 38.82
C TRP A 194 36.83 -16.47 38.31
N TYR A 195 36.13 -15.81 39.23
CA TYR A 195 35.13 -14.80 38.89
C TYR A 195 35.16 -13.64 39.89
N ARG A 196 34.72 -12.48 39.43
CA ARG A 196 34.55 -11.28 40.23
C ARG A 196 33.18 -10.67 39.98
N GLU A 197 32.40 -10.53 41.05
CA GLU A 197 31.11 -9.86 41.04
C GLU A 197 31.26 -8.44 41.57
N TRP A 198 30.64 -7.49 40.87
CA TRP A 198 30.60 -6.08 41.21
C TRP A 198 29.16 -5.72 41.55
N PHE A 199 28.96 -5.08 42.70
CA PHE A 199 27.64 -4.70 43.21
C PHE A 199 27.56 -3.20 43.44
N SER A 200 26.37 -2.62 43.22
CA SER A 200 26.08 -1.21 43.50
C SER A 200 25.65 -0.94 44.95
N ASP A 201 25.50 -1.99 45.76
CA ASP A 201 25.05 -1.90 47.15
C ASP A 201 25.94 -2.72 48.11
N ALA A 202 26.09 -2.24 49.34
CA ALA A 202 26.91 -2.89 50.36
C ALA A 202 26.40 -4.28 50.76
N GLN A 203 25.08 -4.52 50.61
CA GLN A 203 24.45 -5.81 50.91
C GLN A 203 24.65 -6.84 49.78
N LYS A 204 25.26 -6.45 48.66
CA LYS A 204 25.55 -7.28 47.49
C LYS A 204 24.29 -7.95 46.91
N THR A 205 23.20 -7.20 46.83
CA THR A 205 21.91 -7.66 46.28
C THR A 205 21.69 -7.26 44.83
N GLN A 206 22.33 -6.17 44.38
CA GLN A 206 22.22 -5.60 43.04
C GLN A 206 23.57 -5.74 42.32
N ARG A 207 23.74 -6.85 41.61
CA ARG A 207 24.93 -7.08 40.79
C ARG A 207 24.85 -6.22 39.53
N VAL A 208 25.91 -5.45 39.27
CA VAL A 208 26.01 -4.54 38.11
C VAL A 208 26.98 -5.03 37.06
N TRP A 209 27.95 -5.87 37.45
CA TRP A 209 28.92 -6.44 36.53
C TRP A 209 29.44 -7.77 37.05
N LEU A 210 29.71 -8.69 36.13
CA LEU A 210 30.38 -9.95 36.36
C LEU A 210 31.53 -10.05 35.37
N GLU A 211 32.71 -10.38 35.86
CA GLU A 211 33.82 -10.83 35.03
C GLU A 211 34.29 -12.18 35.55
N GLN A 212 34.73 -13.04 34.65
CA GLN A 212 35.21 -14.36 34.99
C GLN A 212 36.19 -14.83 33.94
N GLY A 213 37.15 -15.65 34.35
CA GLY A 213 38.13 -16.19 33.44
C GLY A 213 38.83 -17.37 34.04
N GLY A 214 39.68 -17.99 33.26
CA GLY A 214 40.43 -19.14 33.72
C GLY A 214 41.13 -19.87 32.60
N LEU A 215 41.73 -20.99 32.99
CA LEU A 215 42.27 -21.97 32.06
C LEU A 215 41.25 -23.08 31.86
N SER A 216 41.04 -23.49 30.62
CA SER A 216 40.27 -24.68 30.31
C SER A 216 41.00 -25.96 30.73
N ASP A 217 40.27 -27.06 30.72
CA ASP A 217 40.90 -28.38 30.73
C ASP A 217 41.77 -28.58 29.49
N PHE A 218 42.63 -29.61 29.56
CA PHE A 218 43.50 -29.99 28.45
C PHE A 218 42.70 -30.80 27.43
N TYR A 219 42.66 -30.33 26.18
CA TYR A 219 41.95 -30.99 25.09
C TYR A 219 42.92 -31.59 24.09
N THR A 220 42.48 -32.61 23.35
CA THR A 220 43.26 -33.28 22.32
C THR A 220 42.40 -33.54 21.10
N VAL A 221 42.86 -33.12 19.93
CA VAL A 221 42.23 -33.39 18.63
C VAL A 221 43.11 -34.36 17.86
N THR A 222 42.48 -35.37 17.24
CA THR A 222 43.17 -36.46 16.53
C THR A 222 42.73 -36.62 15.07
N ALA A 223 41.84 -35.75 14.57
CA ALA A 223 41.29 -35.83 13.22
C ALA A 223 41.07 -34.43 12.61
N LEU A 224 41.02 -34.36 11.28
CA LEU A 224 40.61 -33.19 10.49
C LEU A 224 39.09 -32.90 10.64
N THR A 225 38.64 -32.63 11.87
CA THR A 225 37.24 -32.30 12.16
C THR A 225 37.15 -31.06 13.02
N ASN A 226 36.06 -30.29 12.85
CA ASN A 226 35.72 -29.22 13.79
C ASN A 226 35.21 -29.87 15.08
N GLN A 227 35.81 -29.52 16.22
CA GLN A 227 35.38 -29.98 17.54
C GLN A 227 34.88 -28.80 18.37
N HIS A 228 33.81 -29.01 19.13
CA HIS A 228 33.21 -28.00 20.00
C HIS A 228 33.47 -28.38 21.45
N TYR A 229 34.02 -27.43 22.22
CA TYR A 229 34.29 -27.60 23.65
C TYR A 229 33.45 -26.62 24.45
N ASN A 230 32.66 -27.15 25.38
CA ASN A 230 31.88 -26.36 26.30
C ASN A 230 32.72 -26.02 27.53
N ILE A 231 32.80 -24.73 27.85
CA ILE A 231 33.43 -24.23 29.07
C ILE A 231 32.30 -23.78 29.99
N ASN A 232 32.18 -24.43 31.15
CA ASN A 232 31.18 -24.05 32.15
C ASN A 232 31.66 -22.80 32.89
N LEU A 233 30.83 -21.77 32.89
CA LEU A 233 31.07 -20.56 33.66
C LEU A 233 30.88 -20.86 35.15
N LEU A 234 31.77 -20.36 36.00
CA LEU A 234 31.65 -20.53 37.45
C LEU A 234 30.41 -19.80 37.99
N ARG A 235 29.99 -18.74 37.31
CA ARG A 235 28.85 -17.91 37.67
C ARG A 235 28.03 -17.55 36.42
N PRO A 236 26.70 -17.73 36.43
CA PRO A 236 25.90 -17.32 35.29
C PRO A 236 25.77 -15.80 35.18
N PHE A 237 25.80 -15.28 33.94
CA PHE A 237 25.44 -13.91 33.60
C PHE A 237 23.94 -13.65 33.78
N SER A 238 23.53 -12.39 33.84
CA SER A 238 22.11 -12.05 33.93
C SER A 238 21.37 -12.28 32.60
N ASN A 239 22.08 -12.18 31.49
CA ASN A 239 21.57 -12.35 30.13
C ASN A 239 22.68 -12.88 29.21
N THR A 240 22.34 -13.13 27.96
CA THR A 240 23.30 -13.66 26.98
C THR A 240 24.20 -12.59 26.38
N ASP A 241 24.04 -11.31 26.72
CA ASP A 241 24.81 -10.18 26.20
C ASP A 241 26.08 -9.87 26.99
N TYR A 242 26.92 -10.89 27.11
CA TYR A 242 28.27 -10.77 27.65
C TYR A 242 29.32 -10.87 26.53
N HIS A 243 30.48 -10.27 26.78
CA HIS A 243 31.65 -10.34 25.94
C HIS A 243 32.56 -11.50 26.36
N VAL A 244 33.28 -12.07 25.40
CA VAL A 244 34.20 -13.17 25.64
C VAL A 244 35.48 -13.00 24.83
N GLN A 245 36.62 -13.39 25.41
CA GLN A 245 37.95 -13.33 24.81
C GLN A 245 38.72 -14.62 25.10
N LEU A 246 39.40 -15.18 24.08
CA LEU A 246 40.14 -16.46 24.14
C LEU A 246 41.56 -16.10 23.84
N THR A 247 42.46 -16.70 24.58
CA THR A 247 43.84 -16.79 24.17
C THR A 247 44.23 -18.26 24.16
N VAL A 248 44.97 -18.63 23.13
CA VAL A 248 45.39 -20.01 22.91
C VAL A 248 46.86 -20.07 23.22
N LYS A 249 47.24 -21.05 24.03
CA LYS A 249 48.64 -21.33 24.30
C LYS A 249 48.97 -22.68 23.68
N ASN A 250 50.06 -22.70 22.90
CA ASN A 250 50.69 -23.88 22.30
C ASN A 250 49.91 -24.58 21.16
N THR A 251 49.64 -23.90 20.04
CA THR A 251 49.16 -24.58 18.83
C THR A 251 49.87 -24.07 17.57
N ILE A 252 50.41 -25.00 16.75
CA ILE A 252 51.01 -24.69 15.45
C ILE A 252 50.02 -24.98 14.30
N TRP A 253 49.09 -25.94 14.50
CA TRP A 253 48.25 -26.49 13.43
C TRP A 253 46.74 -26.52 13.72
N CYS A 254 46.30 -25.91 14.83
CA CYS A 254 44.88 -25.70 15.10
C CYS A 254 44.58 -24.24 15.47
N VAL A 255 43.46 -23.73 14.97
CA VAL A 255 42.97 -22.36 15.22
C VAL A 255 41.60 -22.47 15.85
N PRO A 256 41.41 -21.95 17.06
CA PRO A 256 40.10 -21.89 17.68
C PRO A 256 39.39 -20.58 17.39
N THR A 257 38.08 -20.66 17.30
CA THR A 257 37.17 -19.54 17.05
C THR A 257 36.10 -19.45 18.11
N TRP A 258 35.66 -18.22 18.35
CA TRP A 258 34.63 -17.90 19.32
C TRP A 258 33.23 -18.19 18.81
N HIS A 259 32.42 -18.83 19.66
CA HIS A 259 30.97 -18.83 19.52
C HIS A 259 30.36 -18.31 20.83
N LYS A 260 29.66 -17.17 20.75
CA LYS A 260 28.81 -16.69 21.86
C LYS A 260 27.76 -17.76 22.12
N SER A 261 27.75 -18.32 23.33
CA SER A 261 26.72 -19.29 23.69
C SER A 261 25.37 -18.58 23.76
N SER A 262 24.31 -19.25 23.36
CA SER A 262 22.93 -18.80 23.57
C SER A 262 22.47 -18.95 25.03
N THR A 263 23.40 -19.30 25.93
CA THR A 263 23.16 -19.51 27.35
C THR A 263 23.96 -18.53 28.21
N VAL A 264 23.50 -18.36 29.45
CA VAL A 264 24.14 -17.47 30.43
C VAL A 264 25.22 -18.17 31.27
N SER A 265 25.41 -19.48 31.11
CA SER A 265 26.22 -20.33 32.00
C SER A 265 27.31 -21.14 31.29
N THR A 266 27.39 -21.10 29.97
CA THR A 266 28.41 -21.85 29.21
C THR A 266 29.01 -20.98 28.12
N LEU A 267 30.25 -21.25 27.75
CA LEU A 267 30.91 -20.74 26.55
C LEU A 267 31.18 -21.89 25.60
N VAL A 268 31.24 -21.62 24.30
CA VAL A 268 31.59 -22.64 23.30
C VAL A 268 32.83 -22.19 22.54
N ALA A 269 33.87 -23.01 22.60
CA ALA A 269 35.06 -22.87 21.77
C ALA A 269 34.98 -23.89 20.62
N GLU A 270 35.00 -23.41 19.38
CA GLU A 270 35.17 -24.28 18.20
C GLU A 270 36.67 -24.36 17.89
N VAL A 271 37.17 -25.56 17.62
CA VAL A 271 38.56 -25.78 17.21
C VAL A 271 38.58 -26.49 15.89
N ARG A 272 39.31 -25.90 14.94
CA ARG A 272 39.64 -26.55 13.67
C ARG A 272 41.07 -27.06 13.68
N ASN A 273 41.24 -28.35 13.42
CA ASN A 273 42.54 -28.95 13.15
C ASN A 273 42.80 -28.94 11.63
N TYR A 274 43.97 -28.44 11.21
CA TYR A 274 44.32 -28.29 9.79
C TYR A 274 45.23 -29.40 9.26
N ASP A 275 45.75 -30.25 10.13
CA ASP A 275 46.43 -31.48 9.74
C ASP A 275 45.85 -32.69 10.48
N ASN A 276 46.13 -33.90 10.00
CA ASN A 276 45.75 -35.14 10.71
C ASN A 276 46.68 -35.44 11.90
N SER A 277 47.47 -34.45 12.37
CA SER A 277 48.35 -34.65 13.52
C SER A 277 47.57 -34.56 14.83
N LYS A 278 48.08 -35.27 15.84
CA LYS A 278 47.57 -35.14 17.20
C LYS A 278 48.05 -33.80 17.76
N ALA A 279 47.12 -32.88 17.97
CA ALA A 279 47.38 -31.60 18.63
C ALA A 279 46.74 -31.60 20.02
N SER A 280 47.48 -31.11 21.00
CA SER A 280 46.99 -30.93 22.36
C SER A 280 47.15 -29.49 22.80
N PHE A 281 46.11 -28.94 23.43
CA PHE A 281 46.04 -27.53 23.76
C PHE A 281 45.14 -27.28 24.97
N TYR A 282 45.23 -26.05 25.48
CA TYR A 282 44.32 -25.49 26.48
C TYR A 282 44.06 -24.04 26.12
N PHE A 283 43.01 -23.47 26.69
CA PHE A 283 42.60 -22.09 26.45
C PHE A 283 42.70 -21.26 27.71
N ASP A 284 43.24 -20.06 27.61
CA ASP A 284 42.86 -18.99 28.52
C ASP A 284 41.55 -18.38 28.01
N TRP A 285 40.58 -18.21 28.90
CA TRP A 285 39.31 -17.58 28.55
C TRP A 285 38.99 -16.47 29.55
N TYR A 286 38.31 -15.45 29.05
CA TYR A 286 37.80 -14.34 29.84
C TYR A 286 36.41 -13.97 29.32
N ALA A 287 35.45 -13.76 30.20
CA ALA A 287 34.11 -13.31 29.89
C ALA A 287 33.69 -12.19 30.84
N CYS A 288 33.00 -11.17 30.33
CA CYS A 288 32.48 -10.08 31.15
C CYS A 288 31.14 -9.53 30.61
N GLY A 289 30.28 -9.08 31.52
CA GLY A 289 28.93 -8.59 31.21
C GLY A 289 28.13 -8.33 32.48
N CYS A 290 26.88 -7.89 32.33
CA CYS A 290 25.98 -7.58 33.45
C CYS A 290 25.42 -8.86 34.12
#